data_AF-A0A151UJ42-F1
#
_entry.id   AF-A0A151UJ42-F1
#
_cell.length_a   1.000
_cell.length_b   1.000
_cell.length_c   1.000
_cell.angle_alpha   90.00
_cell.angle_beta   90.00
_cell.angle_gamma   90.00
#
_symmetry.space_group_name_H-M   'P 1'
#
loop_
_entity.id
_entity.type
_entity.pdbx_description
1 polymer ?
#
loop_
_entity_poly.entity_id
_entity_poly.type
_entity_poly.pdbx_seq_one_letter_code
_entity_poly.pdbx_strand_id
1 'polypeptide(L)'
;GLVGAFLTSVYTFRMIFIVFHGKAQIKADACRGISHHLPLVILMVLSTFIGAWITPPLSGVLPASEFGHDGKLALEITSGAVAIIGICLAAALWLGQRRLVNAVAASTPGRFFSVWWFHAWGFDWLYDKIFVKPYLAISRLLACDPLNAVINLLALLARWAGRCLTMSENGQLRWYATSLGLGAVFVVALLVFI
;
A
#
# COMPACT_ATOMS: atom_id res chain seq x y z
N GLY A 1 -15.76 -19.61 -8.91
CA GLY A 1 -16.47 -19.94 -7.66
C GLY A 1 -15.88 -21.15 -6.97
N LEU A 2 -16.10 -22.35 -7.53
CA LEU A 2 -15.83 -23.62 -6.85
C LEU A 2 -14.36 -23.84 -6.43
N VAL A 3 -13.38 -23.52 -7.29
CA VAL A 3 -11.95 -23.62 -6.94
C VAL A 3 -11.59 -22.70 -5.76
N GLY A 4 -12.21 -21.51 -5.70
CA GLY A 4 -12.05 -20.60 -4.57
C GLY A 4 -12.63 -21.20 -3.29
N ALA A 5 -13.85 -21.74 -3.34
CA ALA A 5 -14.48 -22.42 -2.19
C ALA A 5 -13.62 -23.60 -1.69
N PHE A 6 -13.08 -24.41 -2.60
CA PHE A 6 -12.14 -25.48 -2.29
C PHE A 6 -10.90 -24.94 -1.56
N LEU A 7 -10.19 -23.98 -2.16
CA LEU A 7 -8.98 -23.39 -1.56
C LEU A 7 -9.28 -22.74 -0.21
N THR A 8 -10.42 -22.07 -0.07
CA THR A 8 -10.87 -21.45 1.19
C THR A 8 -11.05 -22.45 2.31
N SER A 9 -11.75 -23.55 2.03
CA SER A 9 -11.89 -24.63 3.01
C SER A 9 -10.52 -25.22 3.39
N VAL A 10 -9.64 -25.47 2.41
CA VAL A 10 -8.31 -26.05 2.65
C VAL A 10 -7.43 -25.14 3.49
N TYR A 11 -7.27 -23.86 3.15
CA TYR A 11 -6.37 -22.98 3.91
C TYR A 11 -6.92 -22.65 5.31
N THR A 12 -8.24 -22.53 5.47
CA THR A 12 -8.87 -22.23 6.77
C THR A 12 -8.70 -23.40 7.72
N PHE A 13 -9.00 -24.62 7.29
CA PHE A 13 -8.85 -25.80 8.13
C PHE A 13 -7.39 -26.19 8.35
N ARG A 14 -6.50 -25.95 7.37
CA ARG A 14 -5.04 -26.02 7.60
C ARG A 14 -4.63 -25.19 8.81
N MET A 15 -5.07 -23.94 8.90
CA MET A 15 -4.77 -23.07 10.05
C MET A 15 -5.32 -23.66 11.34
N ILE A 16 -6.60 -24.07 11.36
CA ILE A 16 -7.26 -24.63 12.55
C ILE A 16 -6.53 -25.90 13.05
N PHE A 17 -6.22 -26.84 12.17
CA PHE A 17 -5.54 -28.08 12.56
C PHE A 17 -4.11 -27.85 13.01
N ILE A 18 -3.38 -26.92 12.38
CA ILE A 18 -2.02 -26.60 12.80
C ILE A 18 -2.00 -25.97 14.19
N VAL A 19 -2.91 -25.05 14.47
CA VAL A 19 -2.95 -24.28 15.73
C VAL A 19 -3.54 -25.09 16.89
N PHE A 20 -4.67 -25.77 16.68
CA PHE A 20 -5.41 -26.40 17.78
C PHE A 20 -5.17 -27.91 17.95
N HIS A 21 -4.80 -28.63 16.88
CA HIS A 21 -4.68 -30.11 16.91
C HIS A 21 -3.22 -30.60 16.86
N GLY A 22 -2.25 -29.69 16.70
CA GLY A 22 -0.83 -30.03 16.74
C GLY A 22 -0.30 -30.23 18.16
N LYS A 23 0.96 -30.65 18.28
CA LYS A 23 1.67 -30.67 19.56
C LYS A 23 1.74 -29.25 20.12
N ALA A 24 1.14 -29.02 21.29
CA ALA A 24 1.19 -27.74 21.96
C ALA A 24 2.65 -27.40 22.33
N GLN A 25 3.21 -26.39 21.64
CA GLN A 25 4.57 -25.89 21.91
C GLN A 25 4.58 -24.87 23.06
N ILE A 26 3.45 -24.19 23.27
CA ILE A 26 3.26 -23.14 24.26
C ILE A 26 2.05 -23.51 25.11
N LYS A 27 2.17 -23.40 26.43
CA LYS A 27 1.05 -23.60 27.34
C LYS A 27 0.15 -22.37 27.28
N ALA A 28 -1.02 -22.51 26.67
CA ALA A 28 -2.01 -21.44 26.60
C ALA A 28 -2.90 -21.48 27.85
N ASP A 29 -3.06 -20.33 28.50
CA ASP A 29 -4.02 -20.17 29.59
C ASP A 29 -5.34 -19.61 29.05
N ALA A 30 -6.46 -20.10 29.58
CA ALA A 30 -7.78 -19.66 29.17
C ALA A 30 -8.15 -18.34 29.88
N CYS A 31 -8.33 -17.27 29.11
CA CYS A 31 -8.95 -16.05 29.61
C CYS A 31 -10.41 -16.33 30.01
N ARG A 32 -10.76 -16.04 31.26
CA ARG A 32 -12.12 -16.20 31.79
C ARG A 32 -12.68 -14.82 32.12
N GLY A 33 -13.66 -14.37 31.35
CA GLY A 33 -14.34 -13.10 31.58
C GLY A 33 -15.63 -13.01 30.78
N ILE A 34 -16.68 -12.45 31.40
CA ILE A 34 -17.99 -12.30 30.73
C ILE A 34 -17.84 -11.40 29.49
N SER A 35 -17.07 -10.32 29.58
CA SER A 35 -16.77 -9.43 28.45
C SER A 35 -16.01 -10.10 27.30
N HIS A 36 -15.37 -11.25 27.53
CA HIS A 36 -14.71 -12.04 26.50
C HIS A 36 -15.66 -13.11 25.90
N HIS A 37 -16.33 -13.87 26.75
CA HIS A 37 -17.20 -14.98 26.30
C HIS A 37 -18.51 -14.50 25.67
N LEU A 38 -19.11 -13.42 26.18
CA LEU A 38 -20.40 -12.95 25.70
C LEU A 38 -20.36 -12.53 24.23
N PRO A 39 -19.40 -11.68 23.77
CA PRO A 39 -19.28 -11.37 22.34
C PRO A 39 -18.99 -12.60 21.49
N LEU A 40 -18.12 -13.51 21.95
CA LEU A 40 -17.78 -14.74 21.22
C LEU A 40 -18.97 -15.68 21.04
N VAL A 41 -19.79 -15.87 22.08
CA VAL A 41 -20.99 -16.72 22.00
C VAL A 41 -22.02 -16.09 21.07
N ILE A 42 -22.25 -14.78 21.15
CA ILE A 42 -23.17 -14.08 20.23
C ILE A 42 -22.70 -14.25 18.77
N LEU A 43 -21.42 -13.97 18.50
CA LEU A 43 -20.86 -14.14 17.15
C LEU A 43 -20.91 -15.60 16.68
N MET A 44 -20.65 -16.56 17.56
CA MET A 44 -20.74 -17.98 17.25
C MET A 44 -22.16 -18.37 16.81
N VAL A 45 -23.18 -17.96 17.57
CA VAL A 45 -24.59 -18.23 17.26
C VAL A 45 -24.97 -17.59 15.92
N LEU A 46 -24.62 -16.32 15.71
CA LEU A 46 -24.90 -15.61 14.46
C LEU A 46 -24.11 -16.16 13.26
N SER A 47 -22.95 -16.79 13.46
CA SER A 47 -22.16 -17.40 12.38
C SER A 47 -22.71 -18.76 11.91
N THR A 48 -23.76 -19.29 12.55
CA THR A 48 -24.43 -20.54 12.12
C THR A 48 -25.55 -20.28 11.11
N PHE A 49 -26.37 -21.30 10.83
CA PHE A 49 -27.58 -21.17 10.02
C PHE A 49 -28.57 -20.12 10.57
N ILE A 50 -28.50 -19.78 11.86
CA ILE A 50 -29.35 -18.75 12.49
C ILE A 50 -29.08 -17.36 11.88
N GLY A 51 -27.82 -17.04 11.56
CA GLY A 51 -27.51 -15.77 10.91
C GLY A 51 -28.04 -15.67 9.49
N ALA A 52 -28.15 -16.81 8.79
CA ALA A 52 -28.69 -16.85 7.42
C ALA A 52 -30.17 -16.49 7.34
N TRP A 53 -30.91 -16.52 8.46
CA TRP A 53 -32.30 -16.05 8.52
C TRP A 53 -32.40 -14.52 8.51
N ILE A 54 -31.32 -13.80 8.80
CA ILE A 54 -31.28 -12.34 8.76
C ILE A 54 -31.04 -11.91 7.31
N THR A 55 -32.11 -11.69 6.56
CA THR A 55 -32.03 -11.23 5.17
C THR A 55 -32.13 -9.71 5.09
N PRO A 56 -31.13 -8.99 4.55
CA PRO A 56 -31.22 -7.56 4.35
C PRO A 56 -32.25 -7.23 3.23
N PRO A 57 -33.14 -6.24 3.42
CA PRO A 57 -34.16 -5.88 2.42
C PRO A 57 -33.52 -5.08 1.26
N LEU A 58 -32.86 -5.78 0.34
CA LEU A 58 -32.10 -5.19 -0.78
C LEU A 58 -32.90 -5.12 -2.09
N SER A 59 -34.17 -5.52 -2.07
CA SER A 59 -35.04 -5.63 -3.26
C SER A 59 -35.29 -4.30 -3.98
N GLY A 60 -35.10 -3.15 -3.31
CA GLY A 60 -35.30 -1.82 -3.90
C GLY A 60 -34.03 -1.12 -4.40
N VAL A 61 -32.84 -1.69 -4.20
CA VAL A 61 -31.55 -1.00 -4.45
C VAL A 61 -30.69 -1.74 -5.48
N LEU A 62 -30.81 -3.07 -5.57
CA LEU A 62 -30.02 -3.89 -6.49
C LEU A 62 -30.88 -4.37 -7.67
N PRO A 63 -30.30 -4.47 -8.89
CA PRO A 63 -30.99 -5.07 -10.02
C PRO A 63 -31.40 -6.50 -9.69
N ALA A 64 -32.63 -6.87 -10.07
CA ALA A 64 -33.16 -8.21 -9.85
C ALA A 64 -32.25 -9.24 -10.51
N SER A 65 -31.75 -10.19 -9.73
CA SER A 65 -30.81 -11.20 -10.21
C SER A 65 -31.52 -12.24 -11.08
N GLU A 66 -31.19 -12.31 -12.36
CA GLU A 66 -31.67 -13.30 -13.34
C GLU A 66 -31.00 -14.69 -13.18
N PHE A 67 -30.75 -15.15 -11.95
CA PHE A 67 -30.33 -16.54 -11.77
C PHE A 67 -31.56 -17.43 -11.95
N GLY A 68 -31.65 -18.05 -13.13
CA GLY A 68 -32.66 -19.05 -13.49
C GLY A 68 -32.78 -20.13 -12.42
N HIS A 69 -34.01 -20.59 -12.18
CA HIS A 69 -34.32 -21.64 -11.20
C HIS A 69 -33.63 -22.97 -11.53
N ASP A 70 -33.28 -23.18 -12.80
CA ASP A 70 -32.59 -24.38 -13.27
C ASP A 70 -31.12 -24.38 -12.86
N GLY A 71 -30.73 -25.41 -12.10
CA GLY A 71 -29.34 -25.66 -11.70
C GLY A 71 -28.90 -25.03 -10.38
N LYS A 72 -29.74 -24.23 -9.69
CA LYS A 72 -29.39 -23.67 -8.35
C LYS A 72 -29.08 -24.76 -7.33
N LEU A 73 -29.97 -25.76 -7.21
CA LEU A 73 -29.78 -26.89 -6.31
C LEU A 73 -28.53 -27.70 -6.66
N ALA A 74 -28.28 -27.94 -7.94
CA ALA A 74 -27.08 -28.65 -8.39
C ALA A 74 -25.80 -27.87 -8.06
N LEU A 75 -25.81 -26.55 -8.23
CA LEU A 75 -24.70 -25.67 -7.88
C LEU A 75 -24.45 -25.63 -6.37
N GLU A 76 -25.50 -25.55 -5.56
CA GLU A 76 -25.43 -25.56 -4.09
C GLU A 76 -24.84 -26.88 -3.58
N ILE A 77 -25.35 -28.02 -4.06
CA ILE A 77 -24.84 -29.36 -3.71
C ILE A 77 -23.37 -29.49 -4.13
N THR A 78 -23.04 -29.07 -5.35
CA THR A 78 -21.66 -29.13 -5.85
C THR A 78 -20.73 -28.26 -5.01
N SER A 79 -21.16 -27.04 -4.64
CA SER A 79 -20.40 -26.13 -3.79
C SER A 79 -20.18 -26.71 -2.39
N GLY A 80 -21.23 -27.27 -1.77
CA GLY A 80 -21.15 -27.93 -0.47
C GLY A 80 -20.23 -29.16 -0.49
N ALA A 81 -20.34 -30.00 -1.51
CA ALA A 81 -19.48 -31.17 -1.69
C ALA A 81 -18.00 -30.76 -1.84
N VAL A 82 -17.71 -29.74 -2.65
CA VAL A 82 -16.35 -29.22 -2.84
C VAL A 82 -15.75 -28.69 -1.52
N ALA A 83 -16.56 -27.99 -0.71
CA ALA A 83 -16.13 -27.52 0.60
C ALA A 83 -15.82 -28.70 1.54
N ILE A 84 -16.70 -29.71 1.63
CA ILE A 84 -16.48 -30.90 2.47
C ILE A 84 -15.23 -31.66 2.04
N ILE A 85 -15.02 -31.86 0.74
CA ILE A 85 -13.83 -32.51 0.19
C ILE A 85 -12.57 -31.75 0.61
N GLY A 86 -12.58 -30.41 0.54
CA GLY A 86 -11.45 -29.59 0.99
C GLY A 86 -11.15 -29.71 2.48
N ILE A 87 -12.18 -29.82 3.33
CA ILE A 87 -12.03 -30.09 4.78
C ILE A 87 -11.40 -31.47 5.00
N CYS A 88 -11.94 -32.51 4.37
CA CYS A 88 -11.42 -33.88 4.48
C CYS A 88 -9.96 -33.97 4.01
N LEU A 89 -9.62 -33.30 2.91
CA LEU A 89 -8.26 -33.23 2.39
C LEU A 89 -7.32 -32.49 3.36
N ALA A 90 -7.77 -31.37 3.94
CA ALA A 90 -6.99 -30.65 4.94
C ALA A 90 -6.75 -31.51 6.20
N ALA A 91 -7.75 -32.26 6.65
CA ALA A 91 -7.61 -33.18 7.79
C ALA A 91 -6.59 -34.28 7.48
N ALA A 92 -6.70 -34.94 6.32
CA ALA A 92 -5.76 -35.98 5.90
C ALA A 92 -4.30 -35.49 5.82
N LEU A 93 -4.09 -34.25 5.36
CA LEU A 93 -2.76 -33.68 5.19
C LEU A 93 -2.13 -33.15 6.49
N TRP A 94 -2.91 -32.55 7.38
CA TRP A 94 -2.38 -31.80 8.54
C TRP A 94 -2.63 -32.39 9.92
N LEU A 95 -3.59 -33.30 10.10
CA LEU A 95 -3.91 -33.92 11.40
C LEU A 95 -2.86 -34.98 11.81
N GLY A 96 -2.16 -35.57 10.84
CA GLY A 96 -1.13 -36.59 11.06
C GLY A 96 0.31 -36.06 11.06
N GLN A 97 1.25 -36.88 10.58
CA GLN A 97 2.70 -36.61 10.63
C GLN A 97 3.20 -35.60 9.58
N ARG A 98 2.31 -34.98 8.79
CA ARG A 98 2.59 -33.94 7.77
C ARG A 98 3.69 -34.30 6.75
N ARG A 99 4.05 -35.58 6.61
CA ARG A 99 5.20 -36.04 5.80
C ARG A 99 5.06 -35.66 4.34
N LEU A 100 3.88 -35.85 3.75
CA LEU A 100 3.61 -35.51 2.35
C LEU A 100 3.74 -34.00 2.11
N VAL A 101 3.15 -33.19 2.98
CA VAL A 101 3.21 -31.71 2.88
C VAL A 101 4.66 -31.24 3.00
N ASN A 102 5.42 -31.78 3.95
CA ASN A 102 6.82 -31.40 4.15
C ASN A 102 7.70 -31.84 2.97
N ALA A 103 7.47 -33.03 2.41
CA ALA A 103 8.19 -33.51 1.23
C ALA A 103 7.91 -32.65 0.00
N VAL A 104 6.65 -32.28 -0.24
CA VAL A 104 6.27 -31.39 -1.34
C VAL A 104 6.84 -29.98 -1.12
N ALA A 105 6.77 -29.44 0.09
CA ALA A 105 7.34 -28.13 0.42
C ALA A 105 8.86 -28.09 0.29
N ALA A 106 9.55 -29.21 0.54
CA ALA A 106 10.99 -29.34 0.37
C ALA A 106 11.43 -29.47 -1.10
N SER A 107 10.52 -29.82 -2.01
CA SER A 107 10.81 -29.90 -3.44
C SER A 107 11.13 -28.53 -4.03
N THR A 108 11.97 -28.48 -5.07
CA THR A 108 12.35 -27.23 -5.77
C THR A 108 11.14 -26.41 -6.26
N PRO A 109 10.16 -26.98 -6.98
CA PRO A 109 8.97 -26.23 -7.37
C PRO A 109 8.10 -25.86 -6.17
N GLY A 110 7.94 -26.75 -5.17
CA GLY A 110 7.15 -26.48 -3.97
C GLY A 110 7.72 -25.31 -3.15
N ARG A 111 9.04 -25.24 -3.02
CA ARG A 111 9.74 -24.12 -2.37
C ARG A 111 9.54 -22.81 -3.13
N PHE A 112 9.62 -22.84 -4.47
CA PHE A 112 9.36 -21.67 -5.29
C PHE A 112 7.94 -21.12 -5.08
N PHE A 113 6.91 -21.95 -5.23
CA PHE A 113 5.52 -21.52 -5.01
C PHE A 113 5.25 -21.10 -3.57
N SER A 114 5.85 -21.79 -2.59
CA SER A 114 5.74 -21.42 -1.18
C SER A 114 6.29 -20.02 -0.93
N VAL A 115 7.45 -19.68 -1.47
CA VAL A 115 8.05 -18.35 -1.31
C VAL A 115 7.26 -17.30 -2.09
N TRP A 116 6.81 -17.64 -3.31
CA TRP A 116 6.09 -16.70 -4.16
C TRP A 116 4.73 -16.30 -3.58
N TRP A 117 3.93 -17.27 -3.11
CA TRP A 117 2.66 -16.98 -2.43
C TRP A 117 2.86 -16.33 -1.07
N PHE A 118 3.95 -16.64 -0.36
CA PHE A 118 4.28 -15.99 0.90
C PHE A 118 4.59 -14.50 0.73
N HIS A 119 5.25 -14.10 -0.36
CA HIS A 119 5.50 -12.69 -0.70
C HIS A 119 4.33 -12.01 -1.41
N ALA A 120 3.08 -12.40 -1.11
CA ALA A 120 1.87 -11.80 -1.69
C ALA A 120 1.94 -11.71 -3.23
N TRP A 121 2.42 -12.78 -3.89
CA TRP A 121 2.65 -12.85 -5.33
C TRP A 121 3.71 -11.86 -5.89
N GLY A 122 4.40 -11.12 -5.02
CA GLY A 122 5.34 -10.07 -5.38
C GLY A 122 4.71 -8.70 -5.60
N PHE A 123 3.40 -8.54 -5.33
CA PHE A 123 2.72 -7.25 -5.50
C PHE A 123 3.27 -6.17 -4.58
N ASP A 124 3.65 -6.51 -3.34
CA ASP A 124 4.25 -5.55 -2.42
C ASP A 124 5.58 -5.00 -2.97
N TRP A 125 6.41 -5.87 -3.56
CA TRP A 125 7.66 -5.45 -4.20
C TRP A 125 7.41 -4.57 -5.42
N LEU A 126 6.41 -4.93 -6.23
CA LEU A 126 6.03 -4.19 -7.41
C LEU A 126 5.52 -2.79 -7.01
N TYR A 127 4.67 -2.72 -6.00
CA TYR A 127 4.11 -1.48 -5.48
C TYR A 127 5.19 -0.56 -4.90
N ASP A 128 6.09 -1.13 -4.09
CA ASP A 128 7.23 -0.42 -3.53
C ASP A 128 8.12 0.19 -4.62
N LYS A 129 8.36 -0.57 -5.71
CA LYS A 129 9.24 -0.13 -6.80
C LYS A 129 8.58 0.88 -7.74
N ILE A 130 7.30 0.73 -8.03
CA ILE A 130 6.58 1.59 -8.99
C ILE A 130 6.04 2.87 -8.33
N PHE A 131 5.57 2.80 -7.09
CA PHE A 131 4.89 3.92 -6.45
C PHE A 131 5.74 4.52 -5.33
N VAL A 132 6.14 3.71 -4.35
CA VAL A 132 6.78 4.22 -3.12
C VAL A 132 8.13 4.87 -3.42
N LYS A 133 9.03 4.15 -4.08
CA LYS A 133 10.39 4.65 -4.37
C LYS A 133 10.38 5.89 -5.26
N PRO A 134 9.62 5.95 -6.38
CA PRO A 134 9.55 7.15 -7.20
C PRO A 134 8.96 8.33 -6.44
N TYR A 135 7.90 8.12 -5.66
CA TYR A 135 7.32 9.17 -4.82
C TYR A 135 8.33 9.73 -3.81
N LEU A 136 9.05 8.86 -3.10
CA LEU A 136 10.09 9.26 -2.15
C LEU A 136 11.29 9.93 -2.83
N ALA A 137 11.62 9.54 -4.06
CA ALA A 137 12.68 10.19 -4.83
C ALA A 137 12.27 11.63 -5.22
N ILE A 138 11.04 11.81 -5.69
CA ILE A 138 10.49 13.14 -6.03
C ILE A 138 10.43 14.00 -4.76
N SER A 139 9.95 13.48 -3.64
CA SER A 139 9.86 14.26 -2.40
C SER A 139 11.23 14.67 -1.87
N ARG A 140 12.25 13.81 -1.95
CA ARG A 140 13.63 14.15 -1.60
C ARG A 140 14.23 15.19 -2.54
N LEU A 141 13.95 15.11 -3.85
CA LEU A 141 14.41 16.09 -4.83
C LEU A 141 13.79 17.47 -4.57
N LEU A 142 12.51 17.51 -4.20
CA LEU A 142 11.79 18.75 -3.88
C LEU A 142 12.06 19.27 -2.46
N ALA A 143 12.75 18.51 -1.61
CA ALA A 143 13.03 18.91 -0.22
C ALA A 143 13.88 20.19 -0.12
N CYS A 144 14.73 20.47 -1.11
CA CYS A 144 15.52 21.69 -1.18
C CYS A 144 14.75 22.91 -1.75
N ASP A 145 13.44 22.78 -1.97
CA ASP A 145 12.54 23.77 -2.56
C ASP A 145 13.16 24.58 -3.72
N PRO A 146 13.10 24.06 -4.97
CA PRO A 146 13.69 24.73 -6.11
C PRO A 146 13.10 26.12 -6.37
N LEU A 147 11.84 26.38 -5.97
CA LEU A 147 11.22 27.69 -6.15
C LEU A 147 11.81 28.72 -5.19
N ASN A 148 12.04 28.32 -3.94
CA ASN A 148 12.72 29.18 -2.96
C ASN A 148 14.15 29.52 -3.41
N ALA A 149 14.87 28.57 -4.03
CA ALA A 149 16.20 28.83 -4.58
C ALA A 149 16.19 29.91 -5.68
N VAL A 150 15.22 29.87 -6.59
CA VAL A 150 15.06 30.87 -7.67
C VAL A 150 14.75 32.25 -7.11
N ILE A 151 13.86 32.34 -6.13
CA ILE A 151 13.51 33.63 -5.49
C ILE A 151 14.72 34.20 -4.74
N ASN A 152 15.47 33.35 -4.00
CA ASN A 152 16.67 33.78 -3.30
C ASN A 152 17.79 34.23 -4.24
N LEU A 153 17.91 33.63 -5.43
CA LEU A 153 18.86 34.07 -6.46
C LEU A 153 18.60 35.52 -6.88
N LEU A 154 17.33 35.89 -7.11
CA LEU A 154 16.96 37.27 -7.45
C LEU A 154 17.33 38.24 -6.33
N ALA A 155 17.07 37.87 -5.08
CA ALA A 155 17.45 38.68 -3.92
C ALA A 155 18.97 38.84 -3.79
N LEU A 156 19.74 37.78 -4.07
CA LEU A 156 21.20 37.81 -4.10
C LEU A 156 21.73 38.76 -5.19
N LEU A 157 21.17 38.70 -6.40
CA LEU A 157 21.53 39.58 -7.51
C LEU A 157 21.25 41.05 -7.17
N ALA A 158 20.09 41.36 -6.58
CA ALA A 158 19.76 42.71 -6.15
C ALA A 158 20.73 43.23 -5.07
N ARG A 159 21.08 42.39 -4.09
CA ARG A 159 22.08 42.74 -3.06
C ARG A 159 23.47 42.96 -3.65
N TRP A 160 23.87 42.12 -4.61
CA TRP A 160 25.15 42.23 -5.28
C TRP A 160 25.24 43.52 -6.11
N ALA A 161 24.21 43.82 -6.90
CA ALA A 161 24.08 45.08 -7.62
C ALA A 161 24.16 46.28 -6.66
N GLY A 162 23.41 46.24 -5.55
CA GLY A 162 23.48 47.28 -4.51
C GLY A 162 24.89 47.47 -3.96
N ARG A 163 25.62 46.39 -3.66
CA ARG A 163 27.03 46.46 -3.22
C ARG A 163 27.92 47.09 -4.29
N CYS A 164 27.81 46.68 -5.55
CA CYS A 164 28.57 47.28 -6.65
C CYS A 164 28.30 48.79 -6.79
N LEU A 165 27.04 49.22 -6.68
CA LEU A 165 26.69 50.64 -6.69
C LEU A 165 27.32 51.39 -5.51
N THR A 166 27.27 50.84 -4.30
CA THR A 166 27.91 51.48 -3.14
C THR A 166 29.44 51.55 -3.24
N MET A 167 30.08 50.61 -3.96
CA MET A 167 31.53 50.69 -4.21
C MET A 167 31.91 51.85 -5.14
N SER A 168 30.99 52.34 -5.97
CA SER A 168 31.22 53.54 -6.79
C SER A 168 31.24 54.83 -5.96
N GLU A 169 30.68 54.81 -4.75
CA GLU A 169 30.68 55.93 -3.81
C GLU A 169 31.92 55.86 -2.90
N ASN A 170 33.08 56.23 -3.44
CA ASN A 170 34.37 56.14 -2.76
C ASN A 170 34.79 57.41 -1.99
N GLY A 171 33.93 58.45 -1.93
CA GLY A 171 34.18 59.69 -1.20
C GLY A 171 35.29 60.58 -1.78
N GLN A 172 35.85 60.25 -2.94
CA GLN A 172 36.91 61.02 -3.58
C GLN A 172 36.32 62.06 -4.55
N LEU A 173 36.52 63.36 -4.29
CA LEU A 173 36.03 64.44 -5.16
C LEU A 173 36.44 64.31 -6.63
N ARG A 174 37.65 63.79 -6.89
CA ARG A 174 38.18 63.57 -8.24
C ARG A 174 37.34 62.57 -9.03
N TRP A 175 36.87 61.50 -8.37
CA TRP A 175 36.05 60.47 -9.01
C TRP A 175 34.70 61.02 -9.44
N TYR A 176 34.07 61.85 -8.61
CA TYR A 176 32.82 62.53 -8.94
C TYR A 176 32.94 63.52 -10.09
N ALA A 177 34.01 64.33 -10.13
CA ALA A 177 34.24 65.24 -11.24
C ALA A 177 34.42 64.48 -12.57
N THR A 178 35.12 63.35 -12.53
CA THR A 178 35.36 62.50 -13.71
C THR A 178 34.07 61.83 -14.18
N SER A 179 33.24 61.31 -13.27
CA SER A 179 31.96 60.67 -13.61
C SER A 179 30.96 61.66 -14.21
N LEU A 180 30.91 62.91 -13.70
CA LEU A 180 30.06 63.97 -14.24
C LEU A 180 30.46 64.35 -15.66
N GLY A 181 31.76 64.51 -15.92
CA GLY A 181 32.30 64.81 -17.24
C GLY A 181 32.02 63.69 -18.25
N LEU A 182 32.23 62.43 -17.86
CA LEU A 182 31.90 61.25 -18.67
C LEU A 182 30.39 61.18 -18.98
N GLY A 183 29.54 61.44 -17.98
CA GLY A 183 28.10 61.48 -18.16
C GLY A 183 27.65 62.54 -19.16
N ALA A 184 28.22 63.75 -19.11
CA ALA A 184 27.91 64.82 -20.05
C ALA A 184 28.30 64.44 -21.50
N VAL A 185 29.49 63.89 -21.70
CA VAL A 185 29.93 63.40 -23.02
C VAL A 185 29.00 62.31 -23.54
N PHE A 186 28.60 61.37 -22.67
CA PHE A 186 27.70 60.28 -23.04
C PHE A 186 26.32 60.80 -23.45
N VAL A 187 25.75 61.76 -22.72
CA VAL A 187 24.45 62.37 -23.07
C VAL A 187 24.51 63.09 -24.41
N VAL A 188 25.57 63.88 -24.66
CA VAL A 188 25.74 64.57 -25.96
C VAL A 188 25.89 63.55 -27.09
N ALA A 189 26.68 62.49 -26.90
CA ALA A 189 26.83 61.43 -27.88
C ALA A 189 25.50 60.73 -28.17
N LEU A 190 24.70 60.43 -27.15
CA LEU A 190 23.39 59.79 -27.29
C LEU A 190 22.40 60.70 -28.02
N LEU A 191 22.41 62.01 -27.75
CA LEU A 191 21.58 63.01 -28.45
C LEU A 191 21.98 63.24 -29.90
N VAL A 192 23.25 63.02 -30.26
CA VAL A 192 23.74 63.15 -31.63
C VAL A 192 23.49 61.89 -32.45
N PHE A 193 23.46 60.71 -31.80
CA PHE A 193 23.21 59.42 -32.46
C PHE A 193 21.73 59.01 -32.51
N ILE A 194 20.87 59.62 -31.70
CA ILE A 194 19.40 59.56 -31.80
C ILE A 194 18.93 60.58 -32.84
#